data_AF-A0A7C7TER3-F1
#
_entry.id   AF-A0A7C7TER3-F1
#
_cell.length_a   1.000
_cell.length_b   1.000
_cell.length_c   1.000
_cell.angle_alpha   90.00
_cell.angle_beta   90.00
_cell.angle_gamma   90.00
#
_symmetry.space_group_name_H-M   'P 1'
#
loop_
_entity.id
_entity.type
_entity.pdbx_description
1 polymer ?
#
loop_
_entity_poly.entity_id
_entity_poly.type
_entity_poly.pdbx_seq_one_letter_code
_entity_poly.pdbx_strand_id
1 'polypeptide(L)'
;MPRSLAVFDDFDPAGTQSFANAVTRCRERNIVLPQFNELRHPSTLTPDLIEALDRVAPDDADPVNLFRVHWFNTPRQSLPASVPDHIELPTELTGT
;
A
#
# COMPACT_ATOMS: atom_id res chain seq x y z
N MET A 1 -33.97 -2.02 -10.52
CA MET A 1 -33.34 -0.69 -10.68
C MET A 1 -31.87 -0.93 -10.96
N PRO A 2 -31.33 -0.60 -12.14
CA PRO A 2 -29.89 -0.69 -12.36
C PRO A 2 -29.23 0.32 -11.43
N ARG A 3 -28.33 -0.16 -10.57
CA ARG A 3 -27.56 0.67 -9.66
C ARG A 3 -26.63 1.51 -10.52
N SER A 4 -26.75 2.84 -10.45
CA SER A 4 -25.75 3.73 -11.05
C SER A 4 -24.41 3.40 -10.42
N LEU A 5 -23.55 2.68 -11.15
CA LEU A 5 -22.14 2.54 -10.80
C LEU A 5 -21.59 3.96 -10.83
N ALA A 6 -20.91 4.37 -9.76
CA ALA A 6 -20.53 5.74 -9.47
C ALA A 6 -20.34 6.59 -10.74
N VAL A 7 -21.17 7.62 -10.89
CA VAL A 7 -20.96 8.66 -11.90
C VAL A 7 -19.66 9.34 -11.49
N PHE A 8 -18.54 8.92 -12.06
CA PHE A 8 -17.36 9.75 -12.09
C PHE A 8 -17.76 10.92 -12.98
N ASP A 9 -17.76 12.12 -12.41
CA ASP A 9 -17.83 13.35 -13.20
C ASP A 9 -16.75 13.30 -14.31
N ASP A 10 -16.88 14.14 -15.33
CA ASP A 10 -15.85 14.26 -16.36
C ASP A 10 -14.46 14.44 -15.72
N PHE A 11 -13.45 13.78 -16.29
CA PHE A 11 -12.09 13.79 -15.74
C PHE A 11 -11.59 15.24 -15.57
N ASP A 12 -11.40 15.64 -14.31
CA ASP A 12 -10.76 16.91 -13.96
C ASP A 12 -9.25 16.71 -13.82
N PRO A 13 -8.41 17.22 -14.75
CA PRO A 13 -6.96 17.10 -14.66
C PRO A 13 -6.36 17.86 -13.47
N ALA A 14 -7.06 18.85 -12.91
CA ALA A 14 -6.62 19.52 -11.69
C ALA A 14 -6.88 18.66 -10.44
N GLY A 15 -7.83 17.73 -10.50
CA GLY A 15 -8.11 16.75 -9.44
C GLY A 15 -8.50 17.35 -8.09
N THR A 16 -8.90 18.61 -8.02
CA THR A 16 -9.06 19.33 -6.75
C THR A 16 -10.19 18.75 -5.91
N GLN A 17 -11.31 18.40 -6.55
CA GLN A 17 -12.45 17.78 -5.89
C GLN A 17 -12.09 16.37 -5.38
N SER A 18 -11.44 15.55 -6.22
CA SER A 18 -10.97 14.21 -5.84
C SER A 18 -10.01 14.24 -4.65
N PHE A 19 -9.09 15.21 -4.63
CA PHE A 19 -8.19 15.42 -3.51
C PHE A 19 -8.95 15.80 -2.23
N ALA A 20 -9.89 16.76 -2.31
CA ALA A 20 -10.70 17.16 -1.16
C ALA A 20 -11.52 15.99 -0.60
N ASN A 21 -12.13 15.18 -1.48
CA ASN A 21 -12.87 13.98 -1.09
C ASN A 21 -11.98 12.95 -0.40
N ALA A 22 -10.78 12.70 -0.93
CA ALA A 22 -9.80 11.80 -0.33
C ALA A 22 -9.37 12.27 1.07
N VAL A 23 -9.08 13.56 1.23
CA VAL A 23 -8.73 14.15 2.53
C VAL A 23 -9.85 13.99 3.54
N THR A 24 -11.09 14.33 3.17
CA THR A 24 -12.27 14.16 4.04
C THR A 24 -12.44 12.71 4.45
N ARG A 25 -12.40 11.78 3.49
CA ARG A 25 -12.56 10.35 3.75
C ARG A 25 -11.48 9.79 4.66
N CYS A 26 -10.22 10.20 4.47
CA CYS A 26 -9.12 9.74 5.32
C CYS A 26 -9.29 10.23 6.75
N ARG A 27 -9.71 11.48 6.96
CA ARG A 27 -9.99 12.01 8.30
C ARG A 27 -11.15 11.28 8.99
N GLU A 28 -12.28 11.11 8.31
CA GLU A 28 -13.46 10.44 8.87
C GLU A 28 -13.19 8.98 9.27
N ARG A 29 -12.30 8.30 8.55
CA ARG A 29 -11.95 6.89 8.78
C ARG A 29 -10.65 6.71 9.56
N ASN A 30 -10.02 7.79 10.01
CA ASN A 30 -8.71 7.78 10.66
C ASN A 30 -7.64 6.99 9.86
N ILE A 31 -7.61 7.21 8.55
CA ILE A 31 -6.66 6.58 7.63
C ILE A 31 -5.39 7.43 7.58
N VAL A 32 -4.27 6.80 7.89
CA VAL A 32 -2.95 7.36 7.66
C VAL A 32 -2.39 6.77 6.38
N LEU A 33 -1.97 7.64 5.45
CA LEU A 33 -1.29 7.21 4.23
C LEU A 33 0.21 7.12 4.47
N PRO A 34 0.88 6.09 3.93
CA PRO A 34 2.34 6.01 3.97
C PRO A 34 2.96 7.10 3.11
N GLN A 35 4.12 7.59 3.54
CA GLN A 35 5.00 8.36 2.67
C GLN A 35 5.72 7.43 1.70
N PHE A 36 6.03 7.93 0.50
CA PHE A 36 6.82 7.15 -0.45
C PHE A 36 8.20 6.74 0.10
N ASN A 37 8.78 7.54 0.98
CA ASN A 37 10.04 7.20 1.64
C ASN A 37 9.91 5.97 2.55
N GLU A 38 8.79 5.85 3.28
CA GLU A 38 8.50 4.69 4.13
C GLU A 38 8.26 3.43 3.28
N LEU A 39 7.53 3.55 2.17
CA LEU A 39 7.34 2.42 1.25
C LEU A 39 8.65 1.99 0.57
N ARG A 40 9.54 2.94 0.27
CA ARG A 40 10.85 2.64 -0.29
C ARG A 40 11.78 1.98 0.73
N HIS A 41 11.68 2.40 1.99
CA HIS A 41 12.51 1.95 3.10
C HIS A 41 11.64 1.46 4.27
N PRO A 42 10.96 0.31 4.14
CA PRO A 42 10.03 -0.16 5.17
C PRO A 42 10.70 -0.56 6.48
N SER A 43 12.04 -0.59 6.52
CA SER A 43 12.80 -0.68 7.77
C SER A 43 12.74 0.58 8.63
N THR A 44 12.27 1.71 8.08
CA THR A 44 12.08 2.96 8.84
C THR A 44 10.70 3.09 9.48
N LEU A 45 9.83 2.09 9.31
CA LEU A 45 8.51 2.08 9.94
C LEU A 45 8.66 2.06 11.47
N THR A 46 7.77 2.78 12.17
CA THR A 46 7.83 2.87 13.63
C THR A 46 7.42 1.55 14.29
N PRO A 47 7.92 1.26 15.52
CA PRO A 47 7.52 0.07 16.25
C PRO A 47 6.01 -0.10 16.42
N ASP A 48 5.29 0.99 16.69
CA ASP A 48 3.83 0.98 16.85
C ASP A 48 3.11 0.56 15.56
N LEU A 49 3.61 0.99 14.40
CA LEU A 49 3.04 0.62 13.12
C LEU A 49 3.36 -0.84 12.75
N ILE A 50 4.56 -1.31 13.08
CA ILE A 50 4.96 -2.71 12.94
C ILE A 50 4.06 -3.60 13.80
N GLU A 51 3.77 -3.20 15.05
CA GLU A 51 2.85 -3.93 15.92
C GLU A 51 1.41 -3.91 15.38
N ALA A 52 0.94 -2.78 14.85
CA ALA A 52 -0.36 -2.70 14.22
C ALA A 52 -0.48 -3.63 12.99
N LEU A 53 0.56 -3.69 12.16
CA LEU A 53 0.62 -4.58 11.00
C LEU A 53 0.57 -6.06 11.39
N ASP A 54 1.20 -6.45 12.50
CA ASP A 54 1.21 -7.86 12.96
C ASP A 54 -0.15 -8.33 13.49
N ARG A 55 -1.01 -7.39 13.92
CA ARG A 55 -2.36 -7.69 14.43
C ARG A 55 -3.44 -7.81 13.34
N VAL A 56 -3.12 -7.45 12.10
CA VAL A 56 -4.07 -7.37 10.98
C VAL A 56 -3.67 -8.36 9.90
N ALA A 57 -4.64 -9.12 9.36
CA ALA A 57 -4.33 -10.04 8.27
C ALA A 57 -3.97 -9.27 6.99
N PRO A 58 -3.00 -9.73 6.18
CA PRO A 58 -2.57 -9.02 4.98
C PRO A 58 -3.69 -8.73 3.97
N ASP A 59 -4.71 -9.60 3.93
CA ASP A 59 -5.84 -9.51 3.00
C ASP A 59 -7.08 -8.83 3.61
N ASP A 60 -7.01 -8.38 4.87
CA ASP A 60 -8.11 -7.65 5.51
C ASP A 60 -8.25 -6.25 4.91
N ALA A 61 -9.50 -5.76 4.89
CA ALA A 61 -9.85 -4.42 4.44
C ALA A 61 -9.53 -3.33 5.50
N ASP A 62 -8.34 -3.40 6.10
CA ASP A 62 -7.83 -2.44 7.07
C ASP A 62 -6.86 -1.43 6.41
N PRO A 63 -7.00 -0.12 6.66
CA PRO A 63 -6.10 0.89 6.11
C PRO A 63 -4.62 0.72 6.46
N VAL A 64 -4.27 0.06 7.58
CA VAL A 64 -2.86 -0.18 7.95
C VAL A 64 -2.14 -1.02 6.89
N ASN A 65 -2.86 -1.87 6.16
CA ASN A 65 -2.29 -2.68 5.08
C ASN A 65 -1.77 -1.84 3.91
N LEU A 66 -2.08 -0.53 3.82
CA LEU A 66 -1.46 0.38 2.86
C LEU A 66 0.06 0.48 3.05
N PHE A 67 0.56 0.27 4.27
CA PHE A 67 2.00 0.25 4.55
C PHE A 67 2.70 -1.02 4.03
N ARG A 68 1.95 -2.04 3.56
CA ARG A 68 2.50 -3.27 2.95
C ARG A 68 2.80 -3.13 1.46
N VAL A 69 2.44 -1.99 0.84
CA VAL A 69 2.59 -1.76 -0.62
C VAL A 69 4.04 -1.43 -0.97
N HIS A 70 4.94 -2.39 -0.76
CA HIS A 70 6.37 -2.28 -1.02
C HIS A 70 6.99 -3.65 -1.36
N TRP A 71 8.15 -3.65 -2.02
CA TRP A 71 8.83 -4.86 -2.49
C TRP A 71 9.26 -5.84 -1.39
N PHE A 72 9.48 -5.35 -0.17
CA PHE A 72 9.89 -6.17 0.97
C PHE A 72 8.72 -6.89 1.68
N ASN A 73 7.49 -6.77 1.16
CA ASN A 73 6.33 -7.47 1.72
C ASN A 73 6.30 -8.88 1.15
N THR A 74 6.22 -9.89 2.01
CA THR A 74 6.25 -11.30 1.61
C THR A 74 5.09 -12.05 2.28
N PRO A 75 4.46 -13.03 1.61
CA PRO A 75 3.40 -13.84 2.22
C PRO A 75 3.91 -14.73 3.37
N ARG A 76 5.23 -14.85 3.56
CA ARG A 76 5.86 -15.74 4.55
C ARG A 76 5.89 -15.17 5.97
N GLN A 77 5.81 -13.85 6.13
CA GLN A 77 5.86 -13.19 7.44
C GLN A 77 5.12 -11.86 7.42
N SER A 78 4.60 -11.43 8.57
CA SER A 78 3.88 -10.18 8.71
C SER A 78 4.76 -8.94 8.52
N LEU A 79 6.06 -9.05 8.83
CA LEU A 79 7.02 -7.94 8.87
C LEU A 79 7.80 -7.81 7.55
N PRO A 80 8.31 -6.61 7.22
CA PRO A 80 9.16 -6.42 6.05
C PRO A 80 10.37 -7.38 6.07
N ALA A 81 10.59 -8.09 4.97
CA ALA A 81 11.77 -8.91 4.78
C ALA A 81 13.03 -8.03 4.64
N SER A 82 14.20 -8.58 4.95
CA SER A 82 15.48 -7.89 4.70
C SER A 82 15.84 -7.85 3.22
N VAL A 83 15.39 -8.85 2.46
CA VAL A 83 15.58 -8.98 1.01
C VAL A 83 14.21 -9.24 0.38
N PRO A 84 13.81 -8.51 -0.68
CA PRO A 84 12.58 -8.77 -1.41
C PRO A 84 12.54 -10.18 -1.98
N ASP A 85 11.32 -10.70 -2.20
CA ASP A 85 11.14 -11.89 -3.01
C ASP A 85 11.69 -11.63 -4.42
N HIS A 86 12.60 -12.48 -4.88
CA HIS A 86 13.29 -12.33 -6.15
C HIS A 86 13.53 -13.71 -6.78
N ILE A 87 13.81 -13.70 -8.08
CA ILE A 87 14.30 -14.85 -8.82
C ILE A 87 15.70 -14.52 -9.34
N GLU A 88 16.60 -15.48 -9.25
CA GLU A 88 17.92 -15.37 -9.89
C GLU A 88 17.86 -16.04 -11.26
N LEU A 89 18.30 -15.32 -12.29
CA LEU A 89 18.40 -15.83 -13.64
C LEU A 89 19.88 -16.12 -13.92
N PRO A 90 20.26 -17.40 -14.09
CA PRO A 90 21.66 -17.76 -14.31
C PRO A 90 22.05 -17.49 -15.76
N THR A 91 23.37 -17.44 -16.04
CA THR A 91 23.90 -17.11 -17.38
C THR A 91 23.41 -18.06 -18.48
N GLU A 92 23.09 -19.30 -18.15
CA GLU A 92 22.47 -20.25 -19.08
C GLU A 92 21.11 -19.79 -19.59
N LEU A 93 20.39 -18.94 -18.85
CA LEU A 93 19.11 -18.35 -19.25
C LEU A 93 19.24 -16.93 -19.81
N THR A 94 20.25 -16.16 -19.42
CA THR A 94 20.40 -14.74 -19.82
C THR A 94 21.36 -14.53 -21.00
N GLY A 95 22.32 -15.44 -21.21
CA GLY A 95 23.32 -15.36 -22.27
C GLY A 95 24.45 -14.34 -22.03
N THR A 96 24.51 -13.72 -20.86
CA THR A 96 25.59 -12.81 -20.41
C THR A 96 26.16 -13.22 -19.07
#